data_AF-A0A1E3W995-F1
#
_entry.id   AF-A0A1E3W995-F1
#
_cell.length_a   1.000
_cell.length_b   1.000
_cell.length_c   1.000
_cell.angle_alpha   90.00
_cell.angle_beta   90.00
_cell.angle_gamma   90.00
#
_symmetry.space_group_name_H-M   'P 1'
#
loop_
_entity.id
_entity.type
_entity.pdbx_description
1 polymer ?
#
loop_
_entity_poly.entity_id
_entity_poly.type
_entity_poly.pdbx_seq_one_letter_code
_entity_poly.pdbx_strand_id
1 'polypeptide(L)' 'MLASSLQPAEAAPLAPPLVPGATHGALVQDAAWSCGPRRCVWVPGFRGVVPDYALGWGAPRYPNCYWKRGILGNWKQKCD' A
#
# COMPACT_ATOMS: atom_id res chain seq x y z
N MET A 1 -4.81 -64.65 -1.67
CA MET A 1 -4.66 -63.56 -0.67
C MET A 1 -3.60 -62.62 -1.22
N LEU A 2 -4.01 -61.47 -1.76
CA LEU A 2 -3.12 -60.52 -2.44
C LEU A 2 -2.53 -59.55 -1.41
N ALA A 3 -1.20 -59.47 -1.36
CA ALA A 3 -0.46 -58.57 -0.48
C ALA A 3 -0.61 -57.11 -0.98
N SER A 4 -1.21 -56.26 -0.16
CA SER A 4 -1.36 -54.83 -0.43
C SER A 4 -0.01 -54.11 -0.35
N SER A 5 0.32 -53.42 -1.43
CA SER A 5 1.46 -52.51 -1.57
C SER A 5 1.29 -51.29 -0.66
N LEU A 6 2.28 -51.01 0.18
CA LEU A 6 2.39 -49.74 0.91
C LEU A 6 3.23 -48.76 0.09
N GLN A 7 2.59 -47.73 -0.46
CA GLN A 7 3.21 -46.58 -1.09
C GLN A 7 3.58 -45.54 -0.01
N PRO A 8 4.81 -44.99 -0.01
CA PRO A 8 5.08 -43.74 0.67
C PRO A 8 5.65 -42.71 -0.31
N ALA A 9 4.90 -41.64 -0.52
CA ALA A 9 5.46 -40.32 -0.84
C ALA A 9 4.31 -39.30 -0.75
N GLU A 10 4.11 -38.78 0.45
CA GLU A 10 3.38 -37.53 0.67
C GLU A 10 4.00 -36.44 -0.21
N ALA A 11 3.30 -36.12 -1.31
CA ALA A 11 3.61 -34.96 -2.11
C ALA A 11 3.19 -33.73 -1.30
N ALA A 12 4.20 -33.02 -0.80
CA ALA A 12 4.06 -31.77 -0.07
C ALA A 12 3.14 -30.79 -0.83
N PRO A 13 2.27 -30.04 -0.12
CA PRO A 13 1.45 -29.04 -0.76
C PRO A 13 2.36 -28.02 -1.45
N LEU A 14 2.16 -27.87 -2.77
CA LEU A 14 2.70 -26.76 -3.54
C LEU A 14 2.07 -25.48 -3.00
N ALA A 15 2.74 -24.85 -2.03
CA ALA A 15 2.41 -23.51 -1.59
C ALA A 15 2.50 -22.58 -2.81
N PRO A 16 1.48 -21.72 -3.05
CA PRO A 16 1.58 -20.72 -4.10
C PRO A 16 2.79 -19.83 -3.84
N PRO A 17 3.48 -19.32 -4.88
CA PRO A 17 4.51 -18.33 -4.67
C PRO A 17 3.89 -17.15 -3.91
N LEU A 18 4.39 -16.91 -2.70
CA LEU A 18 4.21 -15.64 -2.01
C LEU A 18 4.78 -14.58 -2.95
N VAL A 19 3.90 -13.93 -3.70
CA VAL A 19 4.23 -12.65 -4.35
C VAL A 19 4.71 -11.77 -3.20
N PRO A 20 5.93 -11.22 -3.23
CA PRO A 20 6.28 -10.15 -2.31
C PRO A 20 5.35 -8.99 -2.66
N GLY A 21 4.20 -8.94 -1.99
CA GLY A 21 3.37 -7.75 -1.95
C GLY A 21 4.26 -6.68 -1.37
N ALA A 22 4.72 -5.78 -2.26
CA ALA A 22 5.54 -4.61 -2.01
C ALA A 22 6.07 -4.53 -0.58
N THR A 23 7.32 -4.98 -0.41
CA THR A 23 8.13 -4.65 0.75
C THR A 23 8.10 -3.13 0.85
N HIS A 24 7.19 -2.56 1.64
CA HIS A 24 7.31 -1.19 2.13
C HIS A 24 8.40 -1.21 3.20
N GLY A 25 9.62 -1.55 2.77
CA GLY A 25 10.84 -1.12 3.41
C GLY A 25 10.96 0.37 3.14
N ALA A 26 10.18 1.16 3.85
CA ALA A 26 10.59 2.51 4.15
C ALA A 26 10.69 2.53 5.67
N LEU A 27 11.94 2.66 6.13
CA LEU A 27 12.25 3.38 7.37
C LEU A 27 11.18 4.44 7.58
N VAL A 28 10.71 4.64 8.82
CA VAL A 28 9.82 5.74 9.20
C VAL A 28 10.51 7.06 8.83
N GLN A 29 10.43 7.40 7.55
CA GLN A 29 10.73 8.69 7.01
C GLN A 29 9.45 9.44 7.31
N ASP A 30 9.60 10.58 7.97
CA ASP A 30 8.55 11.50 8.41
C ASP A 30 7.83 12.11 7.19
N ALA A 31 7.36 11.28 6.26
CA ALA A 31 6.80 11.64 4.98
C ALA A 31 5.29 11.55 5.11
N ALA A 32 4.66 12.71 4.99
CA ALA A 32 3.25 12.88 5.29
C ALA A 32 2.57 13.74 4.23
N TRP A 33 1.26 13.56 4.12
CA TRP A 33 0.42 14.38 3.26
C TRP A 33 0.32 15.79 3.84
N SER A 34 0.95 16.75 3.17
CA SER A 34 0.73 18.16 3.44
C SER A 34 -0.58 18.60 2.79
N CYS A 35 -1.62 18.74 3.60
CA CYS A 35 -2.98 19.02 3.14
C CYS A 35 -3.40 20.47 3.37
N GLY A 36 -3.84 21.11 2.30
CA GLY A 36 -4.61 22.35 2.33
C GLY A 36 -6.11 22.11 2.08
N PRO A 37 -6.92 23.17 1.97
CA PRO A 37 -8.38 23.06 1.87
C PRO A 37 -8.88 22.25 0.66
N ARG A 38 -8.13 22.25 -0.45
CA ARG A 38 -8.53 21.60 -1.71
C ARG A 38 -7.47 20.70 -2.35
N ARG A 39 -6.27 20.62 -1.76
CA ARG A 39 -5.15 19.87 -2.33
C ARG A 39 -4.31 19.30 -1.21
N CYS A 40 -3.87 18.06 -1.35
CA CYS A 40 -2.81 17.49 -0.52
C CYS A 40 -1.66 17.02 -1.41
N VAL A 41 -0.44 17.34 -1.01
CA VAL A 41 0.78 16.95 -1.71
C VAL A 41 1.63 16.09 -0.79
N TRP A 42 2.32 15.11 -1.37
CA TRP A 42 3.23 14.27 -0.60
C TRP A 42 4.54 15.02 -0.41
N VAL A 43 4.92 15.25 0.85
CA VAL A 43 6.13 15.98 1.19
C VAL A 43 7.01 15.08 2.05
N PRO A 44 8.17 14.63 1.53
CA PRO A 44 9.14 13.90 2.33
C PRO A 44 9.62 14.77 3.51
N GLY A 45 9.56 14.27 4.74
CA GLY A 45 9.99 15.01 5.94
C GLY A 45 8.98 16.04 6.47
N PHE A 46 7.71 15.96 6.06
CA PHE A 46 6.65 16.87 6.53
C PHE A 46 6.23 16.60 7.98
N ARG A 47 6.62 17.52 8.87
CA ARG A 47 6.23 17.53 10.29
C ARG A 47 5.01 18.41 10.57
N GLY A 48 3.92 18.20 9.85
CA GLY A 48 2.67 18.95 10.05
C GLY A 48 1.48 18.06 10.38
N VAL A 49 0.37 18.68 10.78
CA VAL A 49 -0.87 17.94 11.08
C VAL A 49 -1.43 17.35 9.79
N VAL A 50 -1.46 16.01 9.73
CA VAL A 50 -2.17 15.28 8.69
C VAL A 50 -3.63 15.18 9.11
N PRO A 51 -4.58 15.69 8.30
CA PRO A 51 -5.99 15.62 8.64
C PRO A 51 -6.50 14.18 8.57
N ASP A 52 -7.53 13.85 9.36
CA ASP A 52 -8.05 12.48 9.51
C ASP A 52 -8.35 11.76 8.19
N TYR A 53 -8.92 12.48 7.23
CA TYR A 53 -9.25 11.92 5.92
C TYR A 53 -8.03 11.45 5.10
N ALA A 54 -6.83 11.96 5.42
CA ALA A 54 -5.57 11.65 4.76
C ALA A 54 -4.70 10.66 5.55
N LEU A 55 -5.05 10.35 6.81
CA LEU A 55 -4.31 9.38 7.64
C LEU A 55 -4.32 7.97 7.05
N GLY A 56 -5.40 7.60 6.35
CA GLY A 56 -5.51 6.31 5.66
C GLY A 56 -4.89 6.29 4.27
N TRP A 57 -4.38 7.42 3.77
CA TRP A 57 -3.76 7.46 2.45
C TRP A 57 -2.31 7.03 2.56
N GLY A 58 -1.96 5.93 1.87
CA GLY A 58 -0.56 5.53 1.73
C GLY A 58 0.28 6.56 0.97
N ALA A 59 1.58 6.29 0.89
CA ALA A 59 2.48 7.05 0.02
C ALA A 59 1.94 7.06 -1.43
N PRO A 60 2.12 8.15 -2.17
CA PRO A 60 1.72 8.20 -3.57
C PRO A 60 2.48 7.15 -4.39
N ARG A 61 1.84 6.64 -5.45
CA ARG A 61 2.51 5.73 -6.40
C ARG A 61 3.64 6.41 -7.17
N TYR A 62 3.51 7.72 -7.43
CA TYR A 62 4.53 8.52 -8.11
C TYR A 62 4.76 9.84 -7.36
N PRO A 63 5.98 10.37 -7.37
CA PRO A 63 6.31 11.61 -6.64
C PRO A 63 5.48 12.82 -7.10
N ASN A 64 4.99 12.83 -8.34
CA ASN A 64 4.14 13.90 -8.89
C ASN A 64 2.64 13.74 -8.54
N CYS A 65 2.26 12.68 -7.83
CA CYS A 65 0.87 12.48 -7.45
C CYS A 65 0.46 13.35 -6.27
N TYR A 66 -0.73 13.93 -6.35
CA TYR A 66 -1.35 14.72 -5.30
C TYR A 66 -2.83 14.40 -5.19
N TRP A 67 -3.42 14.61 -4.02
CA TRP A 67 -4.86 14.51 -3.84
C TRP A 67 -5.51 15.86 -4.09
N LYS A 68 -6.63 15.87 -4.82
CA LYS A 68 -7.44 17.07 -5.07
C LYS A 68 -8.85 16.86 -4.56
N ARG A 69 -9.38 17.84 -3.82
CA ARG A 69 -10.76 17.87 -3.36
C ARG A 69 -11.64 18.45 -4.47
N GLY A 70 -12.64 17.67 -4.88
CA GLY A 70 -13.68 18.12 -5.79
C GLY A 70 -14.71 19.02 -5.12
N ILE A 71 -15.60 19.59 -5.91
CA ILE A 71 -16.68 20.48 -5.43
C ILE A 71 -17.60 19.75 -4.44
N LEU A 72 -17.83 18.45 -4.65
CA LEU A 72 -18.66 17.61 -3.78
C LEU A 72 -17.89 17.05 -2.56
N GLY A 73 -16.72 17.58 -2.22
CA GLY A 73 -15.91 17.11 -1.09
C GLY A 73 -15.13 15.81 -1.33
N ASN A 74 -15.39 15.12 -2.45
CA ASN A 74 -14.68 13.90 -2.82
C ASN A 74 -13.20 14.17 -3.14
N TRP A 75 -12.31 13.39 -2.54
CA TRP A 75 -10.89 13.41 -2.84
C TRP A 75 -10.57 12.46 -3.98
N LYS A 76 -9.76 12.92 -4.94
CA LYS A 76 -9.24 12.10 -6.04
C LYS A 76 -7.74 12.29 -6.16
N GLN A 77 -7.01 11.20 -6.30
CA GLN A 77 -5.58 11.24 -6.63
C GLN A 77 -5.43 11.66 -8.09
N LYS A 78 -4.55 12.64 -8.33
CA LYS A 78 -4.12 13.08 -9.65
C LYS A 78 -2.62 12.94 -9.72
N CYS A 79 -2.12 12.36 -10.80
CA CYS A 79 -0.70 12.28 -11.10
C CYS A 79 -0.50 12.98 -12.44
N ASP A 80 0.52 13.79 -12.52
CA ASP A 80 0.94 14.51 -13.74
C ASP A 80 2.27 13.92 -14.22
#